data_AF-A0A7S4SYF1-F1
#
_entry.id   AF-A0A7S4SYF1-F1
#
_cell.length_a   1.000
_cell.length_b   1.000
_cell.length_c   1.000
_cell.angle_alpha   90.00
_cell.angle_beta   90.00
_cell.angle_gamma   90.00
#
_symmetry.space_group_name_H-M   'P 1'
#
loop_
_entity.id
_entity.type
_entity.pdbx_description
1 polymer ?
#
loop_
_entity_poly.entity_id
_entity_poly.type
_entity_poly.pdbx_seq_one_letter_code
_entity_poly.pdbx_strand_id
1 'polypeptide(L)'
;MSDTMVTMVTTQLLSLKEVFGRLDPSKVAELLSPEVVTLGQSIVDDVVPMQWMSSIPQSVFVELPTQTKRLLEHMNTQFLSDFTIAMQGNIESLFNVRDCVIDQMMMDRSKLGILFRKCGQKELDFLTNSGLWFGFLLGIIQMIVALFWDNPWSLSIGGLIVGYATNWLALKWIFEPVEPTRFGPFVLQGQFLRRQKEVAAEFSTFFANEILTSEKMWNSILTDPKTTPAFHKLFKDHFMKFASAIALGFKSFPNPEVMSMAAAKAVEKLPNHVHVLHSYVDQQLGLRETLRVKMEQMTSAQFERVLHPIFEEDELTLILAGAILGLIAGLIQQGLTTGYLTIPTWGDIKAGVKNMKDNMPSSWEDVQALLLRWKTSVMEFDLKQVVSRRFQKMKSRVRALLHRVSNLKSKSSSREEEDGGDTSNALSPKEP
;
A
#
# COMPACT_ATOMS: atom_id res chain seq x y z
N MET A 1 -1.99 -10.04 2.30
CA MET A 1 -1.85 -8.60 2.63
C MET A 1 -2.48 -8.17 3.97
N SER A 2 -3.81 -8.05 4.11
CA SER A 2 -4.43 -7.45 5.32
C SER A 2 -4.17 -8.24 6.62
N ASP A 3 -4.21 -9.57 6.57
CA ASP A 3 -4.11 -10.42 7.76
C ASP A 3 -2.74 -10.33 8.48
N THR A 4 -1.64 -10.28 7.72
CA THR A 4 -0.28 -10.16 8.24
C THR A 4 -0.05 -8.79 8.91
N MET A 5 -0.45 -7.71 8.24
CA MET A 5 -0.35 -6.34 8.76
C MET A 5 -1.18 -6.18 10.04
N VAL A 6 -2.42 -6.69 10.02
CA VAL A 6 -3.33 -6.60 11.16
C VAL A 6 -2.82 -7.42 12.35
N THR A 7 -2.31 -8.63 12.11
CA THR A 7 -1.76 -9.48 13.18
C THR A 7 -0.63 -8.76 13.90
N MET A 8 0.26 -8.10 13.17
CA MET A 8 1.42 -7.39 13.73
C MET A 8 1.02 -6.12 14.49
N VAL A 9 0.09 -5.31 13.96
CA VAL A 9 -0.43 -4.12 14.65
C VAL A 9 -1.18 -4.50 15.93
N THR A 10 -1.94 -5.58 15.88
CA THR A 10 -2.81 -6.00 16.99
C THR A 10 -2.03 -6.69 18.12
N THR A 11 -1.03 -7.52 17.80
CA THR A 11 -0.30 -8.29 18.82
C THR A 11 0.88 -7.53 19.45
N GLN A 12 1.45 -6.52 18.78
CA GLN A 12 2.69 -5.87 19.25
C GLN A 12 2.55 -4.39 19.63
N LEU A 13 1.50 -3.68 19.20
CA LEU A 13 1.47 -2.21 19.32
C LEU A 13 0.46 -1.65 20.32
N LEU A 14 -0.60 -2.39 20.70
CA LEU A 14 -1.71 -1.83 21.49
C LEU A 14 -2.07 -2.68 22.70
N SER A 15 -1.83 -2.16 23.91
CA SER A 15 -2.47 -2.67 25.12
C SER A 15 -3.82 -2.00 25.28
N LEU A 16 -4.91 -2.72 24.99
CA LEU A 16 -6.27 -2.20 25.10
C LEU A 16 -6.56 -1.68 26.51
N LYS A 17 -6.13 -2.42 27.53
CA LYS A 17 -6.31 -2.04 28.94
C LYS A 17 -5.63 -0.71 29.28
N GLU A 18 -4.41 -0.49 28.77
CA GLU A 18 -3.69 0.77 28.98
C GLU A 18 -4.40 1.94 28.29
N VAL A 19 -4.80 1.75 27.02
CA VAL A 19 -5.38 2.82 26.20
C VAL A 19 -6.77 3.20 26.71
N PHE A 20 -7.67 2.22 26.91
CA PHE A 20 -9.02 2.49 27.42
C PHE A 20 -9.02 2.89 28.89
N GLY A 21 -7.99 2.51 29.66
CA GLY A 21 -7.79 2.96 31.04
C GLY A 21 -7.51 4.45 31.19
N ARG A 22 -7.22 5.17 30.09
CA ARG A 22 -7.05 6.63 30.08
C ARG A 22 -8.37 7.40 30.10
N LEU A 23 -9.49 6.73 29.79
CA LEU A 23 -10.81 7.35 29.83
C LEU A 23 -11.22 7.61 31.28
N ASP A 24 -11.54 8.87 31.62
CA ASP A 24 -12.14 9.22 32.90
C ASP A 24 -13.64 8.81 32.92
N PRO A 25 -14.05 7.87 33.80
CA PRO A 25 -15.44 7.45 33.93
C PRO A 25 -16.41 8.61 34.25
N SER A 26 -15.96 9.58 35.04
CA SER A 26 -16.78 10.74 35.44
C SER A 26 -17.04 11.63 34.23
N LYS A 27 -16.03 11.81 33.37
CA LYS A 27 -16.18 12.65 32.18
C LYS A 27 -17.01 11.98 31.10
N VAL A 28 -16.88 10.65 30.93
CA VAL A 28 -17.76 9.87 30.06
C VAL A 28 -19.21 10.00 30.52
N ALA A 29 -19.45 9.88 31.84
CA ALA A 29 -20.77 10.04 32.42
C ALA A 29 -21.35 11.45 32.21
N GLU A 30 -20.54 12.50 32.40
CA GLU A 30 -20.95 13.89 32.16
C GLU A 30 -21.41 14.10 30.70
N LEU A 31 -20.66 13.57 29.73
CA LEU A 31 -20.94 13.74 28.31
C LEU A 31 -22.15 12.93 27.84
N LEU A 32 -22.33 11.70 28.35
CA LEU A 32 -23.46 10.84 27.99
C LEU A 32 -24.74 11.11 28.79
N SER A 33 -24.65 11.79 29.94
CA SER A 33 -25.80 12.02 30.83
C SER A 33 -27.04 12.60 30.11
N PRO A 34 -26.91 13.64 29.25
CA PRO A 34 -28.05 14.18 28.50
C PRO A 34 -28.72 13.15 27.58
N GLU A 35 -27.92 12.29 26.95
CA GLU A 35 -28.37 11.30 25.98
C GLU A 35 -29.14 10.13 26.63
N VAL A 36 -28.88 9.83 27.90
CA VAL A 36 -29.61 8.79 28.63
C VAL A 36 -31.08 9.16 28.82
N VAL A 37 -31.37 10.45 29.04
CA VAL A 37 -32.76 10.93 29.20
C VAL A 37 -33.52 10.77 27.89
N THR A 38 -32.93 11.17 26.76
CA THR A 38 -33.53 11.03 25.43
C THR A 38 -33.71 9.57 25.02
N LEU A 39 -32.70 8.72 25.29
CA LEU A 39 -32.78 7.29 25.05
C LEU A 39 -33.88 6.66 25.90
N GLY A 40 -33.95 6.99 27.19
CA GLY A 40 -34.97 6.51 28.12
C GLY A 40 -36.39 6.82 27.65
N GLN A 41 -36.65 8.05 27.21
CA GLN A 41 -37.96 8.44 26.63
C GLN A 41 -38.30 7.58 25.41
N SER A 42 -37.35 7.43 24.48
CA SER A 42 -37.56 6.64 23.27
C SER A 42 -37.80 5.14 23.53
N ILE A 43 -37.30 4.60 24.65
CA ILE A 43 -37.53 3.21 25.04
C ILE A 43 -38.91 3.07 25.67
N VAL A 44 -39.33 4.04 26.50
CA VAL A 44 -40.66 4.06 27.11
C VAL A 44 -41.73 4.08 26.02
N ASP A 45 -41.56 4.91 24.99
CA ASP A 45 -42.51 5.01 23.88
C ASP A 45 -42.63 3.69 23.08
N ASP A 46 -41.53 2.94 22.93
CA ASP A 46 -41.49 1.69 22.17
C ASP A 46 -41.97 0.47 23.00
N VAL A 47 -41.72 0.46 24.30
CA VAL A 47 -41.91 -0.72 25.17
C VAL A 47 -43.22 -0.65 25.96
N VAL A 48 -43.76 0.53 26.23
CA VAL A 48 -45.01 0.69 27.00
C VAL A 48 -46.22 0.65 26.06
N PRO A 49 -46.98 -0.47 25.99
CA PRO A 49 -48.23 -0.48 25.24
C PRO A 49 -49.21 0.54 25.83
N MET A 50 -50.05 1.16 24.99
CA MET A 50 -51.05 2.18 25.37
C MET A 50 -51.89 1.79 26.61
N GLN A 51 -52.07 0.49 26.87
CA GLN A 51 -52.78 -0.07 28.02
C GLN A 51 -52.07 0.17 29.36
N TRP A 52 -50.73 0.13 29.42
CA TRP A 52 -49.95 0.40 30.64
C TRP A 52 -49.85 1.89 30.98
N MET A 53 -50.04 2.75 29.98
CA MET A 53 -50.06 4.20 30.16
C MET A 53 -51.19 4.65 31.10
N SER A 54 -52.26 3.85 31.22
CA SER A 54 -53.36 4.05 32.18
C SER A 54 -52.99 3.73 33.64
N SER A 55 -51.94 2.93 33.86
CA SER A 55 -51.51 2.44 35.18
C SER A 55 -50.39 3.28 35.79
N ILE A 56 -49.73 4.11 34.99
CA ILE A 56 -48.70 5.04 35.45
C ILE A 56 -49.41 6.32 35.90
N PRO A 57 -49.32 6.70 37.19
CA PRO A 57 -49.95 7.92 37.68
C PRO A 57 -49.47 9.13 36.88
N GLN A 58 -50.39 10.02 36.51
CA GLN A 58 -50.08 11.22 35.72
C GLN A 58 -48.99 12.10 36.37
N SER A 59 -48.80 11.99 37.70
CA SER A 59 -47.72 12.60 38.48
C SER A 59 -46.31 12.14 38.13
N VAL A 60 -46.14 11.04 37.39
CA VAL A 60 -44.84 10.60 36.85
C VAL A 60 -44.49 11.40 35.58
N PHE A 61 -45.51 11.83 34.82
CA PHE A 61 -45.35 12.61 33.59
C PHE A 61 -45.44 14.14 33.83
N VAL A 62 -46.05 14.57 34.93
CA VAL A 62 -46.07 15.97 35.38
C VAL A 62 -44.77 16.26 36.13
N GLU A 63 -44.01 17.26 35.64
CA GLU A 63 -42.74 17.77 36.19
C GLU A 63 -42.26 17.09 37.47
N LEU A 64 -41.31 16.15 37.32
CA LEU A 64 -40.62 15.54 38.45
C LEU A 64 -40.15 16.65 39.42
N PRO A 65 -40.46 16.55 40.73
CA PRO A 65 -39.93 17.45 41.73
C PRO A 65 -38.42 17.69 41.57
N THR A 66 -37.94 18.89 41.91
CA THR A 66 -36.51 19.23 41.77
C THR A 66 -35.59 18.25 42.53
N GLN A 67 -36.07 17.66 43.62
CA GLN A 67 -35.37 16.63 44.38
C GLN A 67 -35.26 15.29 43.64
N THR A 68 -36.30 14.85 42.92
CA THR A 68 -36.26 13.62 42.13
C THR A 68 -35.44 13.79 40.85
N LYS A 69 -35.42 14.98 40.24
CA LYS A 69 -34.52 15.29 39.12
C LYS A 69 -33.04 15.12 39.52
N ARG A 70 -32.63 15.72 40.64
CA ARG A 70 -31.25 15.60 41.15
C ARG A 70 -30.87 14.17 41.52
N LEU A 71 -31.79 13.41 42.11
CA LEU A 71 -31.57 12.00 42.41
C LEU A 71 -31.36 11.19 41.13
N LEU A 72 -32.19 11.41 40.10
CA LEU A 72 -32.09 10.71 38.83
C LEU A 72 -30.80 11.06 38.08
N GLU A 73 -30.39 12.34 38.09
CA GLU A 73 -29.11 12.80 37.54
C GLU A 73 -27.92 12.12 38.23
N HIS A 74 -27.95 12.01 39.56
CA HIS A 74 -26.91 11.31 40.31
C HIS A 74 -26.85 9.82 39.96
N MET A 75 -27.99 9.14 39.93
CA MET A 75 -28.08 7.73 39.57
C MET A 75 -27.64 7.47 38.13
N ASN A 76 -27.97 8.37 37.20
CA ASN A 76 -27.55 8.30 35.80
C ASN A 76 -26.03 8.41 35.69
N THR A 77 -25.45 9.43 36.35
CA THR A 77 -24.01 9.65 36.36
C THR A 77 -23.27 8.44 36.96
N GLN A 78 -23.80 7.88 38.06
CA GLN A 78 -23.25 6.69 38.70
C GLN A 78 -23.33 5.46 37.77
N PHE A 79 -24.48 5.22 37.14
CA PHE A 79 -24.64 4.12 36.18
C PHE A 79 -23.65 4.22 35.03
N LEU A 80 -23.50 5.40 34.43
CA LEU A 80 -22.57 5.62 33.32
C LEU A 80 -21.11 5.47 33.75
N SER A 81 -20.75 5.96 34.93
CA SER A 81 -19.41 5.80 35.50
C SER A 81 -19.10 4.32 35.77
N ASP A 82 -19.99 3.62 36.47
CA ASP A 82 -19.85 2.20 36.79
C ASP A 82 -19.78 1.35 35.52
N PHE A 83 -20.62 1.66 34.53
CA PHE A 83 -20.59 0.99 33.23
C PHE A 83 -19.27 1.24 32.49
N THR A 84 -18.73 2.46 32.56
CA THR A 84 -17.42 2.79 31.96
C THR A 84 -16.30 2.01 32.64
N ILE A 85 -16.30 1.91 33.97
CA ILE A 85 -15.33 1.09 34.72
C ILE A 85 -15.46 -0.39 34.34
N ALA A 86 -16.69 -0.89 34.20
CA ALA A 86 -16.93 -2.27 33.81
C ALA A 86 -16.46 -2.55 32.36
N MET A 87 -16.67 -1.61 31.44
CA MET A 87 -16.14 -1.65 30.07
C MET A 87 -14.60 -1.71 30.09
N GLN A 88 -13.94 -0.83 30.85
CA GLN A 88 -12.48 -0.81 30.98
C GLN A 88 -11.94 -2.13 31.54
N GLY A 89 -12.63 -2.72 32.52
CA GLY A 89 -12.26 -4.00 33.12
C GLY A 89 -12.42 -5.20 32.19
N ASN A 90 -13.28 -5.12 31.17
CA ASN A 90 -13.61 -6.22 30.27
C ASN A 90 -13.22 -5.96 28.81
N ILE A 91 -12.46 -4.90 28.51
CA ILE A 91 -12.27 -4.40 27.14
C ILE A 91 -11.74 -5.44 26.14
N GLU A 92 -10.88 -6.37 26.58
CA GLU A 92 -10.33 -7.44 25.74
C GLU A 92 -11.41 -8.42 25.22
N SER A 93 -12.52 -8.56 25.96
CA SER A 93 -13.67 -9.35 25.53
C SER A 93 -14.69 -8.58 24.70
N LEU A 94 -14.61 -7.24 24.73
CA LEU A 94 -15.59 -6.33 24.14
C LEU A 94 -15.12 -5.72 22.82
N PHE A 95 -13.81 -5.65 22.61
CA PHE A 95 -13.24 -5.03 21.42
C PHE A 95 -12.09 -5.85 20.84
N ASN A 96 -12.26 -6.29 19.60
CA ASN A 96 -11.22 -6.95 18.85
C ASN A 96 -10.60 -5.99 17.82
N VAL A 97 -9.40 -5.48 18.14
CA VAL A 97 -8.66 -4.58 17.25
C VAL A 97 -8.42 -5.22 15.88
N ARG A 98 -8.12 -6.52 15.84
CA ARG A 98 -7.82 -7.21 14.58
C ARG A 98 -9.02 -7.18 13.65
N ASP A 99 -10.16 -7.62 14.14
CA ASP A 99 -11.38 -7.68 13.34
C ASP A 99 -11.80 -6.27 12.93
N CYS A 100 -11.69 -5.28 13.83
CA CYS A 100 -11.92 -3.86 13.49
C CYS A 100 -11.03 -3.36 12.34
N VAL A 101 -9.71 -3.57 12.39
CA VAL A 101 -8.80 -3.12 11.32
C VAL A 101 -9.08 -3.85 10.02
N ILE A 102 -9.36 -5.16 10.06
CA ILE A 102 -9.71 -5.96 8.87
C ILE A 102 -10.97 -5.39 8.24
N ASP A 103 -12.04 -5.23 9.00
CA ASP A 103 -13.31 -4.72 8.50
C ASP A 103 -13.15 -3.33 7.88
N GLN A 104 -12.38 -2.46 8.53
CA GLN A 104 -12.12 -1.11 8.01
C GLN A 104 -11.32 -1.09 6.71
N MET A 105 -10.37 -2.02 6.54
CA MET A 105 -9.57 -2.17 5.31
C MET A 105 -10.33 -2.92 4.21
N MET A 106 -11.31 -3.75 4.57
CA MET A 106 -12.19 -4.46 3.64
C MET A 106 -13.30 -3.54 3.12
N MET A 107 -13.85 -2.68 3.97
CA MET A 107 -14.84 -1.67 3.59
C MET A 107 -14.29 -0.69 2.55
N ASP A 108 -13.01 -0.33 2.67
CA ASP A 108 -12.36 0.58 1.73
C ASP A 108 -10.93 0.11 1.42
N ARG A 109 -10.79 -0.55 0.27
CA ARG A 109 -9.50 -1.04 -0.24
C ARG A 109 -8.52 0.09 -0.55
N SER A 110 -8.98 1.32 -0.75
CA SER A 110 -8.10 2.45 -1.06
C SER A 110 -7.23 2.86 0.13
N LYS A 111 -7.68 2.58 1.36
CA LYS A 111 -6.95 2.87 2.61
C LYS A 111 -5.57 2.25 2.63
N LEU A 112 -5.42 1.03 2.11
CA LEU A 112 -4.11 0.38 2.03
C LEU A 112 -3.17 1.10 1.07
N GLY A 113 -3.68 1.53 -0.09
CA GLY A 113 -2.92 2.34 -1.04
C GLY A 113 -2.54 3.72 -0.48
N ILE A 114 -3.42 4.35 0.29
CA ILE A 114 -3.13 5.62 0.97
C ILE A 114 -2.04 5.41 2.04
N LEU A 115 -2.14 4.35 2.84
CA LEU A 115 -1.14 4.00 3.84
C LEU A 115 0.24 3.77 3.20
N PHE A 116 0.28 2.96 2.13
CA PHE A 116 1.48 2.69 1.34
C PHE A 116 2.10 3.98 0.82
N ARG A 117 1.29 4.84 0.19
CA ARG A 117 1.77 6.11 -0.34
C ARG A 117 2.30 7.03 0.76
N LYS A 118 1.60 7.17 1.88
CA LYS A 118 2.06 8.02 3.00
C LYS A 118 3.37 7.54 3.61
N CYS A 119 3.52 6.23 3.81
CA CYS A 119 4.71 5.67 4.43
C CYS A 119 5.90 5.60 3.46
N GLY A 120 5.64 5.28 2.18
CA GLY A 120 6.66 4.97 1.18
C GLY A 120 6.92 6.03 0.11
N GLN A 121 6.28 7.21 0.16
CA GLN A 121 6.43 8.22 -0.91
C GLN A 121 7.90 8.56 -1.19
N LYS A 122 8.72 8.76 -0.16
CA LYS A 122 10.14 9.13 -0.36
C LYS A 122 10.95 7.98 -0.98
N GLU A 123 10.62 6.74 -0.66
CA GLU A 123 11.25 5.55 -1.22
C GLU A 123 10.86 5.35 -2.68
N LEU A 124 9.61 5.64 -3.04
CA LEU A 124 9.16 5.64 -4.44
C LEU A 124 9.84 6.75 -5.25
N ASP A 125 9.99 7.95 -4.67
CA ASP A 125 10.71 9.06 -5.29
C ASP A 125 12.21 8.70 -5.48
N PHE A 126 12.81 8.04 -4.48
CA PHE A 126 14.18 7.53 -4.58
C PHE A 126 14.32 6.47 -5.67
N LEU A 127 13.36 5.55 -5.77
CA LEU A 127 13.37 4.52 -6.81
C LEU A 127 13.29 5.14 -8.21
N THR A 128 12.43 6.14 -8.37
CA THR A 128 12.27 6.87 -9.64
C THR A 128 13.55 7.65 -10.00
N ASN A 129 14.16 8.36 -9.05
CA ASN A 129 15.35 9.20 -9.31
C ASN A 129 16.63 8.38 -9.46
N SER A 130 16.80 7.32 -8.66
CA SER A 130 18.00 6.47 -8.68
C SER A 130 17.98 5.48 -9.83
N GLY A 131 16.80 5.14 -10.35
CA GLY A 131 16.65 4.28 -11.52
C GLY A 131 17.41 4.81 -12.73
N LEU A 132 17.49 6.13 -12.92
CA LEU A 132 18.29 6.73 -14.00
C LEU A 132 19.78 6.46 -13.81
N TRP A 133 20.32 6.66 -12.60
CA TRP A 133 21.73 6.46 -12.30
C TRP A 133 22.15 4.99 -12.43
N PHE A 134 21.35 4.08 -11.86
CA PHE A 134 21.60 2.65 -11.95
C PHE A 134 21.44 2.13 -13.38
N GLY A 135 20.37 2.53 -14.06
CA GLY A 135 20.14 2.16 -15.46
C GLY A 135 21.26 2.66 -16.37
N PHE A 136 21.78 3.87 -16.12
CA PHE A 136 22.92 4.41 -16.84
C PHE A 136 24.21 3.62 -16.57
N LEU A 137 24.54 3.35 -15.30
CA LEU A 137 25.73 2.60 -14.92
C LEU A 137 25.72 1.17 -15.49
N LEU A 138 24.60 0.46 -15.33
CA LEU A 138 24.42 -0.89 -15.90
C LEU A 138 24.34 -0.86 -17.43
N GLY A 139 23.79 0.21 -18.01
CA GLY A 139 23.79 0.47 -19.45
C GLY A 139 25.20 0.63 -20.03
N ILE A 140 26.14 1.26 -19.32
CA ILE A 140 27.55 1.33 -19.74
C ILE A 140 28.16 -0.08 -19.77
N ILE A 141 27.90 -0.90 -18.74
CA ILE A 141 28.39 -2.28 -18.71
C ILE A 141 27.80 -3.08 -19.87
N GLN A 142 26.49 -2.94 -20.12
CA GLN A 142 25.81 -3.56 -21.26
C GLN A 142 26.38 -3.10 -22.60
N MET A 143 26.71 -1.82 -22.76
CA MET A 143 27.38 -1.29 -23.95
C MET A 143 28.75 -1.93 -24.16
N ILE A 144 29.56 -2.05 -23.11
CA ILE A 144 30.88 -2.71 -23.19
C ILE A 144 30.72 -4.16 -23.63
N VAL A 145 29.79 -4.91 -23.03
CA VAL A 145 29.51 -6.31 -23.41
C VAL A 145 29.05 -6.42 -24.86
N ALA A 146 28.21 -5.49 -25.33
CA ALA A 146 27.74 -5.46 -26.71
C ALA A 146 28.86 -5.22 -27.74
N LEU A 147 29.95 -4.54 -27.37
CA LEU A 147 31.12 -4.36 -28.25
C LEU A 147 31.90 -5.66 -28.49
N PHE A 148 31.85 -6.61 -27.55
CA PHE A 148 32.54 -7.90 -27.68
C PHE A 148 31.65 -9.02 -28.25
N TRP A 149 30.33 -8.80 -28.34
CA TRP A 149 29.37 -9.85 -28.71
C TRP A 149 28.49 -9.45 -29.91
N ASP A 150 28.83 -9.96 -31.09
CA ASP A 150 28.12 -9.73 -32.36
C ASP A 150 26.80 -10.54 -32.47
N ASN A 151 25.85 -10.32 -31.58
CA ASN A 151 24.52 -10.94 -31.65
C ASN A 151 23.41 -9.90 -31.92
N PRO A 152 22.54 -10.09 -32.93
CA PRO A 152 21.42 -9.20 -33.25
C PRO A 152 20.38 -8.98 -32.15
N TRP A 153 20.40 -9.78 -31.08
CA TRP A 153 19.51 -9.64 -29.93
C TRP A 153 20.24 -9.13 -28.68
N SER A 154 21.54 -8.86 -28.78
CA SER A 154 22.41 -8.47 -27.66
C SER A 154 21.88 -7.21 -26.94
N LEU A 155 21.43 -6.19 -27.69
CA LEU A 155 20.93 -4.96 -27.09
C LEU A 155 19.54 -5.12 -26.47
N SER A 156 18.65 -5.90 -27.09
CA SER A 156 17.29 -6.15 -26.57
C SER A 156 17.32 -7.00 -25.30
N ILE A 157 18.08 -8.10 -25.31
CA ILE A 157 18.25 -8.98 -24.14
C ILE A 157 19.04 -8.25 -23.06
N GLY A 158 20.08 -7.50 -23.45
CA GLY A 158 20.84 -6.65 -22.54
C GLY A 158 19.96 -5.61 -21.85
N GLY A 159 19.08 -4.92 -22.61
CA GLY A 159 18.12 -3.97 -22.06
C GLY A 159 17.14 -4.63 -21.07
N LEU A 160 16.65 -5.83 -21.37
CA LEU A 160 15.82 -6.60 -20.43
C LEU A 160 16.56 -6.90 -19.13
N ILE A 161 17.79 -7.42 -19.22
CA ILE A 161 18.62 -7.77 -18.05
C ILE A 161 18.95 -6.52 -17.24
N VAL A 162 19.33 -5.42 -17.90
CA VAL A 162 19.63 -4.15 -17.24
C VAL A 162 18.39 -3.58 -16.55
N GLY A 163 17.23 -3.60 -17.19
CA GLY A 163 15.97 -3.14 -16.61
C GLY A 163 15.57 -3.96 -15.38
N TYR A 164 15.67 -5.29 -15.48
CA TYR A 164 15.46 -6.21 -14.36
C TYR A 164 16.43 -5.93 -13.21
N ALA A 165 17.74 -5.90 -13.50
CA ALA A 165 18.79 -5.75 -12.50
C ALA A 165 18.74 -4.37 -11.81
N THR A 166 18.43 -3.31 -12.56
CA THR A 166 18.28 -1.95 -12.02
C THR A 166 17.19 -1.90 -10.96
N ASN A 167 15.99 -2.41 -11.28
CA ASN A 167 14.87 -2.35 -10.35
C ASN A 167 15.05 -3.30 -9.16
N TRP A 168 15.58 -4.50 -9.41
CA TRP A 168 15.93 -5.46 -8.36
C TRP A 168 16.94 -4.86 -7.37
N LEU A 169 18.01 -4.22 -7.87
CA LEU A 169 19.03 -3.60 -7.04
C LEU A 169 18.47 -2.39 -6.25
N ALA A 170 17.63 -1.57 -6.89
CA ALA A 170 16.99 -0.43 -6.24
C ALA A 170 16.11 -0.87 -5.06
N LEU A 171 15.26 -1.88 -5.25
CA LEU A 171 14.42 -2.45 -4.19
C LEU A 171 15.27 -3.06 -3.07
N LYS A 172 16.30 -3.83 -3.43
CA LYS A 172 17.22 -4.42 -2.45
C LYS A 172 17.85 -3.35 -1.56
N TRP A 173 18.21 -2.20 -2.11
CA TRP A 173 18.80 -1.10 -1.34
C TRP A 173 17.80 -0.36 -0.44
N ILE A 174 16.51 -0.37 -0.79
CA ILE A 174 15.46 0.25 0.02
C ILE A 174 15.25 -0.54 1.32
N PHE A 175 15.16 -1.87 1.24
CA PHE A 175 14.81 -2.72 2.39
C PHE A 175 16.01 -3.39 3.08
N GLU A 176 17.14 -3.59 2.38
CA GLU A 176 18.31 -4.28 2.92
C GLU A 176 19.58 -3.42 2.95
N PRO A 177 20.49 -3.65 3.91
CA PRO A 177 20.40 -4.64 5.00
C PRO A 177 19.46 -4.19 6.12
N VAL A 178 18.76 -5.16 6.72
CA VAL A 178 17.77 -4.92 7.79
C VAL A 178 18.44 -4.38 9.05
N GLU A 179 19.50 -5.07 9.47
CA GLU A 179 20.34 -4.61 10.58
C GLU A 179 21.44 -3.67 10.06
N PRO A 180 21.78 -2.61 10.81
CA PRO A 180 22.81 -1.66 10.41
C PRO A 180 24.18 -2.36 10.36
N THR A 181 24.72 -2.53 9.16
CA THR A 181 26.04 -3.12 8.94
C THR A 181 27.08 -2.01 8.85
N ARG A 182 28.15 -2.12 9.64
CA ARG A 182 29.25 -1.14 9.62
C ARG A 182 30.28 -1.58 8.60
N PHE A 183 30.53 -0.74 7.60
CA PHE A 183 31.63 -0.90 6.65
C PHE A 183 32.59 0.28 6.82
N GLY A 184 33.58 0.11 7.70
CA GLY A 184 34.49 1.19 8.08
C GLY A 184 33.75 2.36 8.77
N PRO A 185 33.94 3.62 8.34
CA PRO A 185 33.24 4.77 8.92
C PRO A 185 31.78 4.92 8.45
N PHE A 186 31.31 4.08 7.52
CA PHE A 186 29.97 4.16 6.97
C PHE A 186 29.06 3.08 7.57
N VAL A 187 27.81 3.45 7.85
CA VAL A 187 26.76 2.52 8.29
C VAL A 187 25.80 2.30 7.13
N LEU A 188 25.77 1.07 6.62
CA LEU A 188 24.86 0.63 5.57
C LEU A 188 23.61 0.03 6.23
N GLN A 189 22.47 0.58 5.90
CA GLN A 189 21.16 0.12 6.34
C GLN A 189 20.15 0.47 5.24
N GLY A 190 19.14 -0.39 5.05
CA GLY A 190 18.05 -0.12 4.12
C GLY A 190 17.48 1.28 4.34
N GLN A 191 17.31 2.03 3.25
CA GLN A 191 16.92 3.45 3.33
C GLN A 191 15.59 3.65 4.07
N PHE A 192 14.66 2.72 3.88
CA PHE A 192 13.36 2.73 4.56
C PHE A 192 13.49 2.60 6.08
N LEU A 193 14.40 1.73 6.53
CA LEU A 193 14.66 1.48 7.95
C LEU A 193 15.33 2.66 8.63
N ARG A 194 16.19 3.41 7.91
CA ARG A 194 16.80 4.64 8.43
C ARG A 194 15.75 5.72 8.74
N ARG A 195 14.57 5.65 8.10
CA ARG A 195 13.45 6.58 8.26
C ARG A 195 12.37 6.07 9.24
N GLN A 196 12.67 5.06 10.05
CA GLN A 196 11.72 4.46 11.00
C GLN A 196 10.89 5.48 11.79
N LYS A 197 11.49 6.55 12.30
CA LYS A 197 10.76 7.60 13.06
C LYS A 197 9.74 8.37 12.22
N GLU A 198 10.13 8.76 11.00
CA GLU A 198 9.22 9.47 10.10
C GLU A 198 8.06 8.58 9.68
N VAL A 199 8.35 7.32 9.35
CA VAL A 199 7.35 6.35 8.92
C VAL A 199 6.43 5.96 10.08
N ALA A 200 6.95 5.81 11.30
CA ALA A 200 6.16 5.58 12.50
C ALA A 200 5.17 6.73 12.76
N ALA A 201 5.57 7.99 12.52
CA ALA A 201 4.70 9.14 12.66
C ALA A 201 3.56 9.16 11.62
N GLU A 202 3.86 8.88 10.35
CA GLU A 202 2.85 8.79 9.29
C GLU A 202 1.88 7.62 9.51
N PHE A 203 2.42 6.45 9.85
CA PHE A 203 1.64 5.25 10.12
C PHE A 203 0.69 5.45 11.30
N SER A 204 1.19 5.92 12.43
CA SER A 204 0.38 6.15 13.63
C SER A 204 -0.70 7.20 13.42
N THR A 205 -0.40 8.26 12.66
CA THR A 205 -1.37 9.30 12.30
C THR A 205 -2.48 8.72 11.43
N PHE A 206 -2.13 7.92 10.42
CA PHE A 206 -3.10 7.25 9.58
C PHE A 206 -3.99 6.29 10.39
N PHE A 207 -3.40 5.43 11.22
CA PHE A 207 -4.18 4.47 12.00
C PHE A 207 -5.12 5.15 13.00
N ALA A 208 -4.65 6.16 13.72
CA ALA A 208 -5.47 6.87 14.71
C ALA A 208 -6.63 7.65 14.07
N ASN A 209 -6.41 8.25 12.90
CA ASN A 209 -7.41 9.12 12.27
C ASN A 209 -8.33 8.39 11.27
N GLU A 210 -7.86 7.29 10.66
CA GLU A 210 -8.58 6.63 9.55
C GLU A 210 -9.02 5.20 9.86
N ILE A 211 -8.46 4.54 10.88
CA ILE A 211 -8.72 3.11 11.13
C ILE A 211 -9.33 2.89 12.51
N LEU A 212 -8.73 3.44 13.56
CA LEU A 212 -9.09 3.25 14.96
C LEU A 212 -9.75 4.50 15.55
N THR A 213 -10.67 5.12 14.80
CA THR A 213 -11.48 6.23 15.31
C THR A 213 -12.57 5.71 16.25
N SER A 214 -13.03 6.54 17.18
CA SER A 214 -14.05 6.20 18.17
C SER A 214 -15.31 5.66 17.52
N GLU A 215 -15.75 6.27 16.42
CA GLU A 215 -16.89 5.82 15.62
C GLU A 215 -16.70 4.37 15.13
N LYS A 216 -15.53 4.07 14.54
CA LYS A 216 -15.21 2.73 14.02
C LYS A 216 -15.05 1.70 15.13
N MET A 217 -14.48 2.10 16.26
CA MET A 217 -14.37 1.25 17.46
C MET A 217 -15.75 0.92 18.03
N TRP A 218 -16.62 1.90 18.21
CA TRP A 218 -18.00 1.67 18.68
C TRP A 218 -18.79 0.80 17.73
N ASN A 219 -18.70 1.06 16.42
CA ASN A 219 -19.34 0.21 15.42
C ASN A 219 -18.85 -1.25 15.55
N SER A 220 -17.54 -1.46 15.69
CA SER A 220 -16.96 -2.80 15.89
C SER A 220 -17.43 -3.46 17.18
N ILE A 221 -17.47 -2.74 18.31
CA ILE A 221 -17.96 -3.27 19.61
C ILE A 221 -19.42 -3.74 19.51
N LEU A 222 -20.24 -3.04 18.73
CA LEU A 222 -21.68 -3.31 18.64
C LEU A 222 -22.06 -4.32 17.57
N THR A 223 -21.25 -4.46 16.50
CA THR A 223 -21.59 -5.28 15.33
C THR A 223 -20.76 -6.56 15.17
N ASP A 224 -19.58 -6.67 15.79
CA ASP A 224 -18.73 -7.86 15.66
C ASP A 224 -19.38 -9.07 16.36
N PRO A 225 -19.73 -10.15 15.62
CA PRO A 225 -20.40 -11.33 16.19
C PRO A 225 -19.68 -11.97 17.38
N LYS A 226 -18.36 -11.78 17.52
CA LYS A 226 -17.57 -12.35 18.61
C LYS A 226 -17.68 -11.54 19.90
N THR A 227 -17.78 -10.22 19.82
CA THR A 227 -17.77 -9.31 20.97
C THR A 227 -19.16 -8.81 21.35
N THR A 228 -20.07 -8.69 20.37
CA THR A 228 -21.45 -8.24 20.56
C THR A 228 -22.17 -8.97 21.71
N PRO A 229 -22.10 -10.32 21.86
CA PRO A 229 -22.75 -11.01 22.99
C PRO A 229 -22.20 -10.62 24.37
N ALA A 230 -20.89 -10.39 24.46
CA ALA A 230 -20.24 -9.95 25.70
C ALA A 230 -20.68 -8.53 26.08
N PHE A 231 -20.74 -7.63 25.09
CA PHE A 231 -21.26 -6.27 25.29
C PHE A 231 -22.73 -6.27 25.73
N HIS A 232 -23.59 -7.01 25.04
CA HIS A 232 -25.02 -7.11 25.38
C HIS A 232 -25.23 -7.62 26.81
N LYS A 233 -24.46 -8.64 27.21
CA LYS A 233 -24.52 -9.17 28.58
C LYS A 233 -24.09 -8.12 29.60
N LEU A 234 -22.95 -7.46 29.38
CA LEU A 234 -22.41 -6.45 30.28
C LEU A 234 -23.37 -5.26 30.45
N PHE A 235 -23.91 -4.77 29.32
CA PHE A 235 -24.88 -3.69 29.29
C PHE A 235 -26.16 -4.09 30.01
N LYS A 236 -26.73 -5.26 29.71
CA LYS A 236 -27.96 -5.77 30.35
C LYS A 236 -27.79 -5.86 31.87
N ASP A 237 -26.69 -6.41 32.35
CA ASP A 237 -26.45 -6.56 33.79
C ASP A 237 -26.40 -5.21 34.53
N HIS A 238 -25.77 -4.19 33.94
CA HIS A 238 -25.72 -2.84 34.52
C HIS A 238 -27.05 -2.09 34.36
N PHE A 239 -27.72 -2.24 33.22
CA PHE A 239 -29.02 -1.65 32.97
C PHE A 239 -30.07 -2.17 33.96
N MET A 240 -30.09 -3.48 34.24
CA MET A 240 -31.01 -4.07 35.22
C MET A 240 -30.75 -3.54 36.63
N LYS A 241 -29.48 -3.36 37.03
CA LYS A 241 -29.12 -2.74 38.33
C LYS A 241 -29.60 -1.29 38.41
N PHE A 242 -29.37 -0.51 37.35
CA PHE A 242 -29.83 0.88 37.28
C PHE A 242 -31.35 0.99 37.33
N ALA A 243 -32.05 0.24 36.48
CA ALA A 243 -33.50 0.25 36.41
C ALA A 243 -34.15 -0.28 37.71
N SER A 244 -33.57 -1.29 38.37
CA SER A 244 -34.04 -1.75 39.68
C SER A 244 -33.80 -0.73 40.80
N ALA A 245 -32.69 -0.01 40.78
CA ALA A 245 -32.44 1.08 41.73
C ALA A 245 -33.47 2.21 41.55
N ILE A 246 -33.79 2.58 40.31
CA ILE A 246 -34.85 3.55 40.00
C ILE A 246 -36.19 3.04 40.51
N ALA A 247 -36.58 1.83 40.12
CA ALA A 247 -37.80 1.15 40.55
C ALA A 247 -38.00 1.19 42.08
N LEU A 248 -36.96 0.83 42.84
CA LEU A 248 -36.97 0.91 44.31
C LEU A 248 -37.16 2.33 44.83
N GLY A 249 -36.46 3.31 44.24
CA GLY A 249 -36.59 4.73 44.58
C GLY A 249 -38.01 5.28 44.34
N PHE A 250 -38.69 4.78 43.31
CA PHE A 250 -40.05 5.17 42.95
C PHE A 250 -41.15 4.22 43.46
N LYS A 251 -40.80 3.19 44.26
CA LYS A 251 -41.73 2.15 44.75
C LYS A 251 -42.55 1.48 43.64
N SER A 252 -41.98 1.32 42.46
CA SER A 252 -42.61 0.67 41.31
C SER A 252 -41.78 -0.53 40.89
N PHE A 253 -42.37 -1.72 40.75
CA PHE A 253 -41.65 -2.94 40.39
C PHE A 253 -42.02 -3.36 38.96
N PRO A 254 -41.24 -2.97 37.95
CA PRO A 254 -41.49 -3.43 36.59
C PRO A 254 -41.22 -4.93 36.45
N ASN A 255 -42.00 -5.59 35.58
CA ASN A 255 -41.82 -7.00 35.24
C ASN A 255 -40.41 -7.23 34.63
N PRO A 256 -39.64 -8.24 35.08
CA PRO A 256 -38.33 -8.59 34.52
C PRO A 256 -38.31 -8.75 32.99
N GLU A 257 -39.41 -9.20 32.39
CA GLU A 257 -39.55 -9.35 30.93
C GLU A 257 -39.51 -7.98 30.23
N VAL A 258 -40.25 -7.01 30.75
CA VAL A 258 -40.30 -5.62 30.24
C VAL A 258 -38.93 -4.97 30.37
N MET A 259 -38.21 -5.19 31.48
CA MET A 259 -36.86 -4.66 31.66
C MET A 259 -35.86 -5.29 30.69
N SER A 260 -36.00 -6.58 30.39
CA SER A 260 -35.16 -7.25 29.39
C SER A 260 -35.41 -6.73 27.98
N MET A 261 -36.67 -6.44 27.62
CA MET A 261 -37.03 -5.81 26.35
C MET A 261 -36.47 -4.38 26.27
N ALA A 262 -36.58 -3.61 27.34
CA ALA A 262 -36.03 -2.26 27.43
C ALA A 262 -34.50 -2.25 27.26
N ALA A 263 -33.79 -3.19 27.90
CA ALA A 263 -32.34 -3.33 27.73
C ALA A 263 -31.95 -3.65 26.29
N ALA A 264 -32.67 -4.54 25.62
CA ALA A 264 -32.42 -4.88 24.22
C ALA A 264 -32.65 -3.67 23.30
N LYS A 265 -33.75 -2.93 23.50
CA LYS A 265 -34.07 -1.72 22.74
C LYS A 265 -33.06 -0.59 22.99
N ALA A 266 -32.54 -0.49 24.20
CA ALA A 266 -31.49 0.45 24.55
C ALA A 266 -30.20 0.19 23.77
N VAL A 267 -29.76 -1.06 23.68
CA VAL A 267 -28.57 -1.42 22.88
C VAL A 267 -28.79 -1.16 21.39
N GLU A 268 -29.99 -1.46 20.86
CA GLU A 268 -30.35 -1.20 19.47
C GLU A 268 -30.25 0.30 19.11
N LYS A 269 -30.70 1.18 20.02
CA LYS A 269 -30.68 2.64 19.81
C LYS A 269 -29.37 3.31 20.22
N LEU A 270 -28.51 2.63 21.00
CA LEU A 270 -27.25 3.16 21.53
C LEU A 270 -26.32 3.80 20.47
N PRO A 271 -26.15 3.26 19.24
CA PRO A 271 -25.32 3.87 18.20
C PRO A 271 -25.66 5.34 17.91
N ASN A 272 -26.94 5.72 18.03
CA ASN A 272 -27.39 7.09 17.75
C ASN A 272 -27.00 8.08 18.87
N HIS A 273 -26.63 7.59 20.04
CA HIS A 273 -26.37 8.39 21.24
C HIS A 273 -24.88 8.47 21.62
N VAL A 274 -24.05 7.54 21.13
CA VAL A 274 -22.60 7.53 21.45
C VAL A 274 -21.79 8.59 20.72
N HIS A 275 -22.39 9.31 19.77
CA HIS A 275 -21.71 10.31 18.94
C HIS A 275 -21.08 11.45 19.76
N VAL A 276 -21.69 11.81 20.89
CA VAL A 276 -21.19 12.84 21.83
C VAL A 276 -19.83 12.48 22.44
N LEU A 277 -19.47 11.19 22.45
CA LEU A 277 -18.20 10.72 23.00
C LEU A 277 -17.05 10.76 22.01
N HIS A 278 -17.29 10.80 20.70
CA HIS A 278 -16.23 10.55 19.70
C HIS A 278 -15.04 11.50 19.85
N SER A 279 -15.30 12.81 19.96
CA SER A 279 -14.26 13.82 20.13
C SER A 279 -13.41 13.58 21.39
N TYR A 280 -14.06 13.29 22.52
CA TYR A 280 -13.38 13.02 23.79
C TYR A 280 -12.57 11.73 23.75
N VAL A 281 -13.16 10.64 23.26
CA VAL A 281 -12.52 9.33 23.18
C VAL A 281 -11.32 9.36 22.24
N ASP A 282 -11.46 9.95 21.04
CA ASP A 282 -10.35 10.05 20.08
C ASP A 282 -9.15 10.82 20.65
N GLN A 283 -9.42 11.87 21.43
CA GLN A 283 -8.38 12.64 22.10
C GLN A 283 -7.73 11.86 23.26
N GLN A 284 -8.53 11.26 24.15
CA GLN A 284 -8.03 10.67 25.39
C GLN A 284 -7.36 9.32 25.22
N LEU A 285 -7.79 8.51 24.24
CA LEU A 285 -7.11 7.24 23.98
C LEU A 285 -5.65 7.47 23.57
N GLY A 286 -5.35 8.60 22.93
CA GLY A 286 -3.97 8.98 22.58
C GLY A 286 -3.31 7.96 21.64
N LEU A 287 -4.10 7.31 20.78
CA LEU A 287 -3.67 6.20 19.93
C LEU A 287 -2.47 6.56 19.05
N ARG A 288 -2.48 7.77 18.48
CA ARG A 288 -1.40 8.27 17.62
C ARG A 288 -0.05 8.22 18.33
N GLU A 289 0.03 8.78 19.53
CA GLU A 289 1.28 8.84 20.28
C GLU A 289 1.72 7.44 20.74
N THR A 290 0.77 6.66 21.26
CA THR A 290 1.04 5.28 21.69
C THR A 290 1.62 4.44 20.55
N LEU A 291 0.98 4.47 19.39
CA LEU A 291 1.43 3.72 18.21
C LEU A 291 2.80 4.21 17.73
N ARG A 292 3.03 5.53 17.68
CA ARG A 292 4.31 6.11 17.27
C ARG A 292 5.45 5.62 18.17
N VAL A 293 5.30 5.80 19.49
CA VAL A 293 6.34 5.45 20.47
C VAL A 293 6.65 3.95 20.41
N LYS A 294 5.62 3.10 20.31
CA LYS A 294 5.81 1.64 20.23
C LYS A 294 6.54 1.25 18.95
N MET A 295 6.20 1.85 17.81
CA MET A 295 6.90 1.59 16.53
C MET A 295 8.34 2.12 16.52
N GLU A 296 8.62 3.25 17.15
CA GLU A 296 9.99 3.78 17.28
C GLU A 296 10.87 2.94 18.20
N GLN A 297 10.26 2.23 19.16
CA GLN A 297 10.96 1.34 20.08
C GLN A 297 11.19 -0.07 19.52
N MET A 298 10.58 -0.41 18.38
CA MET A 298 10.80 -1.70 17.71
C MET A 298 12.21 -1.82 17.16
N THR A 299 12.71 -3.07 17.10
CA THR A 299 13.95 -3.37 16.39
C THR A 299 13.75 -3.20 14.88
N SER A 300 14.85 -3.03 14.14
CA SER A 300 14.82 -2.90 12.67
C SER A 300 14.08 -4.08 12.02
N ALA A 301 14.34 -5.31 12.48
CA ALA A 301 13.67 -6.51 11.99
C ALA A 301 12.17 -6.58 12.32
N GLN A 302 11.74 -6.06 13.47
CA GLN A 302 10.31 -5.99 13.81
C GLN A 302 9.60 -4.96 12.94
N PHE A 303 10.20 -3.77 12.80
CA PHE A 303 9.65 -2.68 12.01
C PHE A 303 9.55 -3.03 10.52
N GLU A 304 10.59 -3.67 9.96
CA GLU A 304 10.60 -4.17 8.60
C GLU A 304 9.40 -5.09 8.34
N ARG A 305 9.16 -6.08 9.21
CA ARG A 305 8.02 -7.01 9.07
C ARG A 305 6.64 -6.37 9.19
N VAL A 306 6.51 -5.18 9.78
CA VAL A 306 5.22 -4.47 9.84
C VAL A 306 4.84 -3.91 8.47
N LEU A 307 5.83 -3.45 7.70
CA LEU A 307 5.60 -2.67 6.48
C LEU A 307 6.00 -3.40 5.21
N HIS A 308 7.07 -4.20 5.23
CA HIS A 308 7.56 -4.96 4.08
C HIS A 308 6.48 -5.83 3.42
N PRO A 309 5.57 -6.52 4.14
CA PRO A 309 4.49 -7.29 3.49
C PRO A 309 3.56 -6.46 2.61
N ILE A 310 3.49 -5.14 2.81
CA ILE A 310 2.71 -4.24 1.95
C ILE A 310 3.48 -3.93 0.66
N PHE A 311 4.82 -3.89 0.72
CA PHE A 311 5.68 -3.65 -0.45
C PHE A 311 5.95 -4.93 -1.24
N GLU A 312 6.18 -6.05 -0.57
CA GLU A 312 6.59 -7.35 -1.15
C GLU A 312 5.66 -7.82 -2.28
N GLU A 313 4.35 -7.60 -2.13
CA GLU A 313 3.33 -7.96 -3.14
C GLU A 313 3.52 -7.18 -4.46
N ASP A 314 3.99 -5.93 -4.38
CA ASP A 314 4.20 -5.06 -5.54
C ASP A 314 5.63 -5.10 -6.10
N GLU A 315 6.59 -5.68 -5.36
CA GLU A 315 8.00 -5.75 -5.77
C GLU A 315 8.20 -6.48 -7.10
N LEU A 316 7.56 -7.65 -7.27
CA LEU A 316 7.68 -8.44 -8.50
C LEU A 316 7.13 -7.68 -9.71
N THR A 317 5.97 -7.04 -9.54
CA THR A 317 5.33 -6.25 -10.59
C THR A 317 6.26 -5.12 -11.03
N LEU A 318 6.90 -4.44 -10.08
CA LEU A 318 7.84 -3.36 -10.36
C LEU A 318 9.10 -3.86 -11.09
N ILE A 319 9.67 -5.00 -10.67
CA ILE A 319 10.84 -5.60 -11.32
C ILE A 319 10.51 -6.01 -12.76
N LEU A 320 9.34 -6.63 -12.96
CA LEU A 320 8.88 -7.05 -14.28
C LEU A 320 8.60 -5.86 -15.20
N ALA A 321 7.98 -4.81 -14.68
CA ALA A 321 7.76 -3.57 -15.42
C ALA A 321 9.10 -2.96 -15.88
N GLY A 322 10.10 -2.91 -14.99
CA GLY A 322 11.46 -2.48 -15.33
C GLY A 322 12.10 -3.32 -16.43
N ALA A 323 11.97 -4.66 -16.37
CA ALA A 323 12.48 -5.58 -17.38
C ALA A 323 11.82 -5.38 -18.75
N ILE A 324 10.50 -5.20 -18.80
CA ILE A 324 9.75 -4.96 -20.04
C ILE A 324 10.13 -3.61 -20.65
N LEU A 325 10.20 -2.55 -19.85
CA LEU A 325 10.64 -1.23 -20.31
C LEU A 325 12.08 -1.27 -20.83
N GLY A 326 12.96 -2.01 -20.14
CA GLY A 326 14.33 -2.26 -20.58
C GLY A 326 14.41 -3.01 -21.91
N LEU A 327 13.57 -4.03 -22.11
CA LEU A 327 13.45 -4.75 -23.38
C LEU A 327 13.01 -3.81 -24.52
N ILE A 328 12.00 -2.97 -24.27
CA ILE A 328 11.50 -2.00 -25.25
C ILE A 328 12.60 -1.00 -25.60
N ALA A 329 13.30 -0.45 -24.61
CA ALA A 329 14.43 0.45 -24.83
C ALA A 329 15.54 -0.24 -25.64
N GLY A 330 15.88 -1.49 -25.31
CA GLY A 330 16.85 -2.29 -26.05
C GLY A 330 16.43 -2.57 -27.50
N LEU A 331 15.15 -2.84 -27.76
CA LEU A 331 14.61 -2.98 -29.12
C LEU A 331 14.71 -1.68 -29.92
N ILE A 332 14.45 -0.54 -29.30
CA ILE A 332 14.62 0.78 -29.93
C ILE A 332 16.09 1.02 -30.26
N GLN A 333 17.00 0.77 -29.32
CA GLN A 333 18.45 0.87 -29.54
C GLN A 333 18.91 -0.06 -30.67
N GLN A 334 18.44 -1.31 -30.68
CA GLN A 334 18.72 -2.28 -31.74
C GLN A 334 18.22 -1.77 -33.10
N GLY A 335 17.00 -1.25 -33.18
CA GLY A 335 16.42 -0.69 -34.40
C GLY A 335 17.23 0.48 -34.96
N LEU A 336 17.66 1.40 -34.09
CA LEU A 336 18.51 2.54 -34.42
C LEU A 336 19.88 2.09 -34.94
N THR A 337 20.52 1.17 -34.22
CA THR A 337 21.87 0.68 -34.54
C THR A 337 21.88 -0.14 -35.84
N THR A 338 20.80 -0.87 -36.13
CA THR A 338 20.67 -1.66 -37.37
C THR A 338 20.21 -0.82 -38.57
N GLY A 339 19.92 0.48 -38.38
CA GLY A 339 19.47 1.41 -39.43
C GLY A 339 18.03 1.19 -39.92
N TYR A 340 17.20 0.47 -39.16
CA TYR A 340 15.77 0.30 -39.44
C TYR A 340 14.91 1.39 -38.80
N LEU A 341 15.43 2.07 -37.78
CA LEU A 341 14.87 3.29 -37.18
C LEU A 341 15.84 4.45 -37.45
N THR A 342 15.36 5.53 -38.08
CA THR A 342 16.12 6.77 -38.26
C THR A 342 15.70 7.80 -37.22
N ILE A 343 16.66 8.42 -36.51
CA ILE A 343 16.39 9.53 -35.58
C ILE A 343 15.77 10.68 -36.39
N PRO A 344 14.58 11.20 -36.01
CA PRO A 344 13.99 12.35 -36.69
C PRO A 344 14.90 13.57 -36.52
N THR A 345 15.16 14.28 -37.61
CA THR A 345 15.99 15.50 -37.59
C THR A 345 15.27 16.60 -36.78
N TRP A 346 16.00 17.59 -36.24
CA TRP A 346 15.37 18.75 -35.54
C TRP A 346 14.32 19.48 -36.41
N GLY A 347 14.46 19.41 -37.74
CA GLY A 347 13.44 19.86 -38.69
C GLY A 347 12.15 19.02 -38.68
N ASP A 348 12.27 17.69 -38.58
CA ASP A 348 11.15 16.76 -38.50
C ASP A 348 10.45 16.83 -37.14
N ILE A 349 11.20 17.10 -36.06
CA ILE A 349 10.65 17.32 -34.72
C ILE A 349 9.86 18.64 -34.68
N LYS A 350 10.37 19.73 -35.26
CA LYS A 350 9.62 21.00 -35.38
C LYS A 350 8.41 20.86 -36.29
N ALA A 351 8.53 20.14 -37.41
CA ALA A 351 7.41 19.87 -38.31
C ALA A 351 6.35 18.99 -37.63
N GLY A 352 6.77 17.97 -36.86
CA GLY A 352 5.90 17.09 -36.09
C GLY A 352 5.15 17.82 -34.98
N VAL A 353 5.82 18.68 -34.21
CA VAL A 353 5.19 19.51 -33.16
C VAL A 353 4.21 20.52 -33.74
N LYS A 354 4.52 21.11 -34.91
CA LYS A 354 3.60 21.99 -35.64
C LYS A 354 2.37 21.23 -36.15
N ASN A 355 2.57 20.05 -36.75
CA ASN A 355 1.48 19.19 -37.22
C ASN A 355 0.61 18.63 -36.09
N MET A 356 1.18 18.39 -34.90
CA MET A 356 0.44 17.96 -33.71
C MET A 356 -0.45 19.07 -33.14
N LYS A 357 0.04 20.32 -33.19
CA LYS A 357 -0.72 21.50 -32.78
C LYS A 357 -1.89 21.78 -33.73
N ASP A 358 -1.69 21.51 -35.02
CA ASP A 358 -2.71 21.73 -36.06
C ASP A 358 -3.72 20.57 -36.20
N ASN A 359 -3.36 19.34 -35.79
CA ASN A 359 -4.23 18.14 -35.85
C ASN A 359 -4.63 17.60 -34.46
N MET A 360 -4.68 18.46 -33.45
CA MET A 360 -5.13 18.05 -32.12
C MET A 360 -6.62 17.67 -32.19
N PRO A 361 -7.01 16.43 -31.87
CA PRO A 361 -8.39 15.98 -32.04
C PRO A 361 -9.30 16.76 -31.08
N SER A 362 -10.31 17.41 -31.64
CA SER A 362 -11.29 18.19 -30.87
C SER A 362 -12.38 17.31 -30.24
N SER A 363 -12.44 16.01 -30.61
CA SER A 363 -13.46 15.07 -30.16
C SER A 363 -12.90 13.66 -29.91
N TRP A 364 -13.65 12.87 -29.14
CA TRP A 364 -13.28 11.51 -28.70
C TRP A 364 -13.32 10.46 -29.82
N GLU A 365 -14.04 10.71 -30.91
CA GLU A 365 -14.15 9.80 -32.06
C GLU A 365 -12.86 9.79 -32.91
N ASP A 366 -12.18 10.93 -33.01
CA ASP A 366 -10.91 11.06 -33.74
C ASP A 366 -9.77 10.29 -33.06
N VAL A 367 -9.81 10.20 -31.72
CA VAL A 367 -8.85 9.41 -30.93
C VAL A 367 -9.04 7.91 -31.19
N GLN A 368 -10.28 7.44 -31.34
CA GLN A 368 -10.58 6.05 -31.66
C GLN A 368 -10.11 5.69 -33.09
N ALA A 369 -10.30 6.58 -34.05
CA ALA A 369 -9.80 6.41 -35.41
C ALA A 369 -8.26 6.30 -35.46
N LEU A 370 -7.56 7.10 -34.65
CA LEU A 370 -6.10 7.07 -34.52
C LEU A 370 -5.58 5.77 -33.90
N LEU A 371 -6.27 5.25 -32.89
CA LEU A 371 -5.95 3.96 -32.25
C LEU A 371 -6.21 2.77 -33.18
N LEU A 372 -7.29 2.81 -33.98
CA LEU A 372 -7.57 1.80 -35.00
C LEU A 372 -6.52 1.79 -36.12
N ARG A 373 -6.06 2.97 -36.54
CA ARG A 373 -5.00 3.11 -37.56
C ARG A 373 -3.63 2.67 -37.07
N TRP A 374 -3.36 2.84 -35.78
CA TRP A 374 -2.17 2.28 -35.12
C TRP A 374 -2.23 0.75 -35.03
N LYS A 375 -3.39 0.20 -34.66
CA LYS A 375 -3.63 -1.25 -34.58
C LYS A 375 -3.44 -1.95 -35.94
N THR A 376 -3.88 -1.33 -37.04
CA THR A 376 -3.67 -1.88 -38.40
C THR A 376 -2.20 -1.79 -38.86
N SER A 377 -1.49 -0.71 -38.53
CA SER A 377 -0.05 -0.58 -38.83
C SER A 377 0.84 -1.57 -38.05
N VAL A 378 0.46 -1.93 -36.82
CA VAL A 378 1.22 -2.92 -36.02
C VAL A 378 0.96 -4.36 -36.50
N MET A 379 -0.22 -4.64 -37.09
CA MET A 379 -0.56 -5.96 -37.63
C MET A 379 0.04 -6.27 -39.02
N GLU A 380 0.51 -5.27 -39.76
CA GLU A 380 1.19 -5.44 -41.07
C GLU A 380 2.71 -5.67 -40.95
N PHE A 381 3.22 -6.06 -39.77
CA PHE A 381 4.63 -6.43 -39.60
C PHE A 381 4.93 -7.81 -40.22
N ASP A 382 5.07 -7.85 -41.55
CA ASP A 382 5.29 -9.08 -42.32
C ASP A 382 6.74 -9.59 -42.17
N LEU A 383 6.93 -10.43 -41.14
CA LEU A 383 8.18 -11.12 -40.79
C LEU A 383 8.80 -11.89 -41.98
N LYS A 384 7.99 -12.36 -42.94
CA LYS A 384 8.45 -13.16 -44.08
C LYS A 384 9.20 -12.33 -45.13
N GLN A 385 8.78 -11.08 -45.37
CA GLN A 385 9.48 -10.20 -46.32
C GLN A 385 10.87 -9.78 -45.81
N VAL A 386 11.02 -9.54 -44.50
CA VAL A 386 12.29 -9.12 -43.91
C VAL A 386 13.32 -10.24 -43.95
N VAL A 387 12.90 -11.47 -43.65
CA VAL A 387 13.79 -12.65 -43.70
C VAL A 387 14.20 -12.97 -45.15
N SER A 388 13.29 -12.91 -46.12
CA SER A 388 13.62 -13.26 -47.52
C SER A 388 14.59 -12.26 -48.17
N ARG A 389 14.40 -10.94 -47.91
CA ARG A 389 15.29 -9.89 -48.44
C ARG A 389 16.69 -9.96 -47.82
N ARG A 390 16.81 -10.31 -46.53
CA ARG A 390 18.12 -10.50 -45.88
C ARG A 390 18.82 -11.78 -46.32
N PHE A 391 18.08 -12.87 -46.57
CA PHE A 391 18.65 -14.11 -47.12
C PHE A 391 19.22 -13.89 -48.53
N GLN A 392 18.53 -13.13 -49.38
CA GLN A 392 19.01 -12.72 -50.71
C GLN A 392 20.28 -11.85 -50.63
N LYS A 393 20.31 -10.87 -49.72
CA LYS A 393 21.46 -9.95 -49.52
C LYS A 393 22.68 -10.64 -48.90
N MET A 394 22.46 -11.67 -48.08
CA MET A 394 23.50 -12.55 -47.56
C MET A 394 24.07 -13.46 -48.66
N LYS A 395 23.21 -14.03 -49.52
CA LYS A 395 23.61 -14.90 -50.64
C LYS A 395 24.41 -14.16 -51.72
N SER A 396 24.20 -12.85 -51.89
CA SER A 396 25.00 -12.02 -52.80
C SER A 396 26.36 -11.64 -52.19
N ARG A 397 26.42 -11.32 -50.89
CA ARG A 397 27.68 -11.03 -50.18
C ARG A 397 28.60 -12.24 -50.07
N VAL A 398 28.03 -13.44 -49.84
CA VAL A 398 28.80 -14.70 -49.82
C VAL A 398 29.37 -15.01 -51.22
N ARG A 399 28.61 -14.80 -52.30
CA ARG A 399 29.13 -14.96 -53.67
C ARG A 399 30.23 -13.96 -54.01
N ALA A 400 30.11 -12.70 -53.58
CA ALA A 400 31.14 -11.68 -53.77
C ALA A 400 32.43 -11.99 -52.99
N LEU A 401 32.31 -12.55 -51.77
CA LEU A 401 33.45 -13.00 -50.97
C LEU A 401 34.15 -14.21 -51.59
N LEU A 402 33.40 -15.20 -52.07
CA LEU A 402 33.96 -16.37 -52.76
C LEU A 402 34.73 -15.98 -54.04
N HIS A 403 34.22 -15.00 -54.79
CA HIS A 403 34.93 -14.47 -55.96
C HIS A 403 36.23 -13.72 -55.60
N ARG A 404 36.23 -12.97 -54.49
CA ARG A 404 37.44 -12.29 -53.99
C ARG A 404 38.49 -13.27 -53.48
N VAL A 405 38.07 -14.34 -52.79
CA VAL A 405 38.97 -15.38 -52.29
C VAL A 405 39.59 -16.18 -53.45
N SER A 406 38.82 -16.47 -54.50
CA SER A 406 39.32 -17.09 -55.73
C SER A 406 40.41 -16.24 -56.43
N ASN A 407 40.17 -14.93 -56.60
CA ASN A 407 41.13 -14.02 -57.22
C ASN A 407 42.41 -13.80 -56.39
N LEU A 408 42.34 -13.90 -55.06
CA LEU A 408 43.52 -13.81 -54.20
C LEU A 408 44.39 -15.08 -54.27
N LYS A 409 43.77 -16.24 -54.56
CA LYS A 409 44.49 -17.51 -54.73
C LYS A 409 45.21 -17.61 -56.07
N SER A 410 44.68 -17.02 -57.15
CA SER A 410 45.38 -16.95 -58.45
C SER A 410 46.54 -15.96 -58.44
N LYS A 411 46.45 -14.89 -57.65
CA LYS A 411 47.45 -13.81 -57.56
C LYS A 411 48.62 -14.12 -56.61
N SER A 412 48.46 -15.10 -55.72
CA SER A 412 49.56 -15.63 -54.87
C SER A 412 50.40 -16.65 -55.63
N SER A 413 49.77 -17.54 -56.42
CA SER A 413 50.48 -18.52 -57.25
C SER A 413 51.37 -17.91 -58.34
N SER A 414 51.10 -16.67 -58.76
CA SER A 414 51.89 -15.95 -59.78
C SER A 414 53.02 -15.11 -59.19
N ARG A 415 53.08 -14.94 -57.86
CA ARG A 415 54.15 -14.19 -57.17
C ARG A 415 55.27 -15.08 -56.65
N GLU A 416 55.04 -16.39 -56.51
CA GLU A 416 56.09 -17.35 -56.11
C GLU A 416 56.99 -17.79 -57.28
N GLU A 417 56.62 -17.53 -58.54
CA GLU A 417 57.47 -17.84 -59.71
C GLU A 417 58.47 -16.72 -60.06
N GLU A 418 58.26 -15.46 -59.61
CA GLU A 418 59.14 -14.34 -59.96
C GLU A 418 60.29 -14.08 -58.96
N ASP A 419 60.23 -14.60 -57.73
CA ASP A 419 61.19 -14.27 -56.65
C ASP A 419 62.25 -15.38 -56.37
N GLY A 420 62.33 -16.40 -57.23
CA GLY A 420 63.24 -17.56 -57.09
C GLY A 420 64.56 -17.47 -57.86
N GLY A 421 64.86 -16.32 -58.48
CA GLY A 421 66.05 -16.11 -59.29
C GLY A 421 67.07 -15.22 -58.58
N ASP A 422 68.26 -15.79 -58.34
CA ASP A 422 69.52 -15.08 -58.14
C ASP A 422 69.95 -14.78 -56.69
N THR A 423 70.83 -15.65 -56.15
CA THR A 423 72.10 -15.28 -55.48
C THR A 423 72.79 -16.53 -54.94
N SER A 424 73.73 -17.07 -55.71
CA SER A 424 74.72 -18.03 -55.23
C SER A 424 76.12 -17.48 -55.55
N ASN A 425 76.83 -16.96 -54.53
CA ASN A 425 78.28 -17.12 -54.48
C ASN A 425 78.92 -16.79 -53.12
N ALA A 426 79.68 -17.78 -52.64
CA ALA A 426 80.95 -17.72 -51.91
C ALA A 426 81.04 -17.09 -50.50
N LEU A 427 81.28 -17.95 -49.49
CA LEU A 427 82.60 -18.00 -48.81
C LEU A 427 82.77 -19.28 -47.96
N SER A 428 83.91 -19.95 -48.21
CA SER A 428 84.39 -21.25 -47.72
C SER A 428 85.06 -21.16 -46.34
N PRO A 429 85.18 -22.27 -45.56
CA PRO A 429 86.09 -22.35 -44.42
C PRO A 429 87.51 -22.75 -44.84
N LYS A 430 88.48 -22.33 -44.02
CA LYS A 430 89.94 -22.55 -44.10
C LYS A 430 90.36 -23.97 -43.70
N GLU A 431 91.43 -24.47 -44.33
CA GLU A 431 92.73 -24.89 -43.74
C GLU A 431 93.61 -25.59 -44.81
N PRO A 432 94.94 -25.72 -44.63
CA PRO A 432 95.91 -24.85 -43.95
C PRO A 432 96.86 -24.12 -44.92
#